data_AF-A0A7W0VV59-F1
#
_entry.id   AF-A0A7W0VV59-F1
#
_cell.length_a   1.000
_cell.length_b   1.000
_cell.length_c   1.000
_cell.angle_alpha   90.00
_cell.angle_beta   90.00
_cell.angle_gamma   90.00
#
_symmetry.space_group_name_H-M   'P 1'
#
loop_
_entity.id
_entity.type
_entity.pdbx_description
1 polymer ?
#
loop_
_entity_poly.entity_id
_entity_poly.type
_entity_poly.pdbx_seq_one_letter_code
_entity_poly.pdbx_strand_id
1 'polypeptide(L)'
;MPADATDQELTELFDEHNAVAHRHAPALFPAHVEARCVSGGWSEFAAWCKRVRDQTRWNWRFSILKTLSNDHAKARGWSLDAQAAHIPRGLPRPGDLFLRLDGADGKTMVLWNGLFLPISARPTIAHASSNESAEFYFDHAHADVFHCIQWQLAENHGEPSANPFIPLLRCYRAGAYPFSLDRDTVVLFRFTADERLLPRATLLPTRR
;
A
#
# COMPACT_ATOMS: atom_id res chain seq x y z
N MET A 1 15.00 9.54 -18.27
CA MET A 1 14.64 8.45 -17.34
C MET A 1 15.21 8.84 -15.98
N PRO A 2 14.41 8.97 -14.91
CA PRO A 2 14.98 9.17 -13.57
C PRO A 2 15.88 7.97 -13.23
N ALA A 3 17.03 8.23 -12.61
CA ALA A 3 17.94 7.18 -12.17
C ALA A 3 17.19 6.17 -11.29
N ASP A 4 17.49 4.88 -11.47
CA ASP A 4 16.94 3.83 -10.63
C ASP A 4 17.50 3.98 -9.22
N ALA A 5 16.63 3.89 -8.21
CA ALA A 5 17.07 3.92 -6.82
C ALA A 5 18.08 2.79 -6.58
N THR A 6 19.12 3.10 -5.83
CA THR A 6 20.11 2.15 -5.32
C THR A 6 19.49 1.26 -4.25
N ASP A 7 20.08 0.10 -4.01
CA ASP A 7 19.61 -0.81 -2.96
C ASP A 7 19.68 -0.17 -1.57
N GLN A 8 20.66 0.71 -1.35
CA GLN A 8 20.76 1.50 -0.11
C GLN A 8 19.57 2.46 0.04
N GLU A 9 19.24 3.25 -0.98
CA GLU A 9 18.09 4.16 -0.93
C GLU A 9 16.77 3.43 -0.68
N LEU A 10 16.61 2.22 -1.23
CA LEU A 10 15.43 1.38 -1.02
C LEU A 10 15.33 0.87 0.42
N THR A 11 16.45 0.40 0.98
CA THR A 11 16.52 0.00 2.39
C THR A 11 16.24 1.19 3.31
N GLU A 12 16.82 2.37 3.03
CA GLU A 12 16.57 3.59 3.80
C GLU A 12 15.09 4.01 3.80
N LEU A 13 14.41 3.90 2.64
CA LEU A 13 12.96 4.15 2.55
C LEU A 13 12.15 3.16 3.40
N PHE A 14 12.56 1.90 3.43
CA PHE A 14 11.88 0.89 4.24
C PHE A 14 12.17 1.08 5.73
N ASP A 15 13.39 1.47 6.09
CA ASP A 15 13.77 1.81 7.46
C ASP A 15 12.99 3.03 7.96
N GLU A 16 12.78 4.05 7.11
CA GLU A 16 11.89 5.19 7.39
C GLU A 16 10.46 4.71 7.67
N HIS A 17 9.91 3.82 6.83
CA HIS A 17 8.60 3.21 7.06
C HIS A 17 8.53 2.52 8.43
N ASN A 18 9.50 1.64 8.73
CA ASN A 18 9.51 0.87 9.96
C ASN A 18 9.68 1.77 11.19
N ALA A 19 10.56 2.77 11.13
CA ALA A 19 10.78 3.71 12.22
C ALA A 19 9.51 4.52 12.55
N VAL A 20 8.81 5.03 11.53
CA VAL A 20 7.54 5.74 11.73
C VAL A 20 6.49 4.79 12.30
N ALA A 21 6.33 3.60 11.71
CA ALA A 21 5.34 2.61 12.17
C ALA A 21 5.60 2.15 13.62
N HIS A 22 6.87 1.93 14.00
CA HIS A 22 7.28 1.55 15.35
C HIS A 22 6.91 2.61 16.39
N ARG A 23 7.06 3.91 16.06
CA ARG A 23 6.64 4.99 16.97
C ARG A 23 5.14 4.94 17.29
N HIS A 24 4.32 4.49 16.35
CA HIS A 24 2.87 4.40 16.53
C HIS A 24 2.41 3.06 17.11
N ALA A 25 3.09 1.96 16.80
CA ALA A 25 2.70 0.62 17.22
C ALA A 25 3.93 -0.27 17.52
N PRO A 26 4.66 -0.02 18.62
CA PRO A 26 5.91 -0.72 18.94
C PRO A 26 5.71 -2.22 19.22
N ALA A 27 4.49 -2.62 19.60
CA ALA A 27 4.15 -4.03 19.78
C ALA A 27 4.05 -4.79 18.44
N LEU A 28 3.71 -4.09 17.36
CA LEU A 28 3.51 -4.65 16.02
C LEU A 28 4.78 -4.61 15.18
N PHE A 29 5.55 -3.52 15.27
CA PHE A 29 6.77 -3.30 14.50
C PHE A 29 7.98 -3.38 15.42
N PRO A 30 9.01 -4.18 15.10
CA PRO A 30 10.25 -4.17 15.88
C PRO A 30 10.99 -2.83 15.67
N ALA A 31 11.88 -2.51 16.62
CA ALA A 31 12.74 -1.33 16.50
C ALA A 31 13.71 -1.43 15.31
N HIS A 32 14.04 -2.66 14.90
CA HIS A 32 14.94 -2.96 13.79
C HIS A 32 14.33 -4.03 12.89
N VAL A 33 14.47 -3.85 11.58
CA VAL A 33 14.11 -4.82 10.55
C VAL A 33 15.33 -5.03 9.65
N GLU A 34 15.62 -6.29 9.33
CA GLU A 34 16.58 -6.66 8.30
C GLU A 34 15.89 -6.57 6.93
N ALA A 35 16.05 -5.41 6.27
CA ALA A 35 15.60 -5.20 4.90
C ALA A 35 16.75 -5.45 3.92
N ARG A 36 16.53 -6.35 2.96
CA ARG A 36 17.51 -6.65 1.89
C ARG A 36 16.87 -6.58 0.51
N CYS A 37 17.61 -6.03 -0.43
CA CYS A 37 17.20 -5.99 -1.84
C CYS A 37 17.49 -7.32 -2.53
N VAL A 38 16.55 -7.78 -3.35
CA VAL A 38 16.71 -8.96 -4.22
C VAL A 38 16.18 -8.62 -5.60
N SER A 39 16.92 -8.98 -6.64
CA SER A 39 16.51 -8.79 -8.02
C SER A 39 16.19 -10.13 -8.68
N GLY A 40 15.21 -10.17 -9.57
CA GLY A 40 14.86 -11.37 -10.33
C GLY A 40 13.83 -11.09 -11.41
N GLY A 41 13.33 -12.15 -12.04
CA GLY A 41 12.23 -12.07 -12.99
C GLY A 41 10.89 -12.50 -12.39
N TRP A 42 9.93 -12.77 -13.27
CA TRP A 42 8.59 -13.18 -12.85
C TRP A 42 8.56 -14.49 -12.07
N SER A 43 9.48 -15.42 -12.35
CA SER A 43 9.58 -16.69 -11.63
C SER A 43 9.92 -16.47 -10.16
N GLU A 44 10.95 -15.66 -9.89
CA GLU A 44 11.37 -15.31 -8.54
C GLU A 44 10.29 -14.50 -7.81
N PHE A 45 9.65 -13.55 -8.50
CA PHE A 45 8.55 -12.77 -7.95
C PHE A 45 7.36 -13.65 -7.54
N ALA A 46 6.97 -14.60 -8.39
CA ALA A 46 5.91 -15.56 -8.08
C ALA A 46 6.27 -16.47 -6.90
N ALA A 47 7.53 -16.88 -6.79
CA ALA A 47 8.02 -17.65 -5.65
C ALA A 47 7.91 -16.86 -4.33
N TRP A 48 8.23 -15.55 -4.35
CA TRP A 48 8.04 -14.68 -3.18
C TRP A 48 6.56 -14.49 -2.81
N CYS A 49 5.69 -14.27 -3.81
CA CYS A 49 4.24 -14.20 -3.58
C CYS A 49 3.71 -15.47 -2.94
N LYS A 50 4.10 -16.64 -3.46
CA LYS A 50 3.73 -17.94 -2.90
C LYS A 50 4.23 -18.10 -1.47
N ARG A 51 5.49 -17.76 -1.21
CA ARG A 51 6.10 -17.87 0.14
C ARG A 51 5.33 -17.05 1.18
N VAL A 52 4.99 -15.80 0.87
CA VAL A 52 4.20 -14.95 1.79
C VAL A 52 2.77 -15.47 1.93
N ARG A 53 2.16 -15.98 0.85
CA ARG A 53 0.81 -16.55 0.90
C ARG A 53 0.72 -17.80 1.76
N ASP A 54 1.72 -18.67 1.70
CA ASP A 54 1.74 -19.93 2.44
C ASP A 54 2.08 -19.74 3.93
N GLN A 55 2.49 -18.54 4.31
CA GLN A 55 2.82 -18.23 5.69
C GLN A 55 1.55 -18.03 6.53
N THR A 56 1.38 -18.85 7.58
CA THR A 56 0.21 -18.80 8.46
C THR A 56 0.44 -18.03 9.76
N ARG A 57 1.70 -17.84 10.16
CA ARG A 57 2.06 -17.23 11.45
C ARG A 57 2.25 -15.72 11.41
N TRP A 58 2.44 -15.17 10.21
CA TRP A 58 2.70 -13.76 10.00
C TRP A 58 1.94 -13.31 8.78
N ASN A 59 1.14 -12.26 8.95
CA ASN A 59 0.39 -11.67 7.87
C ASN A 59 0.55 -10.15 7.94
N TRP A 60 1.62 -9.68 7.32
CA TRP A 60 2.00 -8.28 7.29
C TRP A 60 0.83 -7.38 6.87
N ARG A 61 0.13 -7.72 5.79
CA ARG A 61 -0.98 -6.92 5.27
C ARG A 61 -2.18 -6.91 6.21
N PHE A 62 -2.75 -8.08 6.47
CA PHE A 62 -4.07 -8.16 7.10
C PHE A 62 -4.03 -8.13 8.62
N SER A 63 -2.88 -8.44 9.24
CA SER A 63 -2.73 -8.46 10.69
C SER A 63 -1.90 -7.30 11.23
N ILE A 64 -0.93 -6.78 10.47
CA ILE A 64 0.01 -5.76 10.97
C ILE A 64 -0.36 -4.37 10.44
N LEU A 65 -0.27 -4.14 9.13
CA LEU A 65 -0.55 -2.83 8.52
C LEU A 65 -2.02 -2.40 8.68
N LYS A 66 -2.96 -3.34 8.48
CA LYS A 66 -4.38 -3.07 8.71
C LYS A 66 -4.65 -2.67 10.16
N THR A 67 -4.05 -3.36 11.13
CA THR A 67 -4.21 -3.05 12.56
C THR A 67 -3.64 -1.68 12.87
N LEU A 68 -2.42 -1.38 12.40
CA LEU A 68 -1.80 -0.06 12.53
C LEU A 68 -2.73 1.07 12.03
N SER A 69 -3.26 0.94 10.81
CA SER A 69 -4.16 1.94 10.22
C SER A 69 -5.49 2.06 10.98
N ASN A 70 -6.05 0.94 11.43
CA ASN A 70 -7.35 0.92 12.12
C ASN A 70 -7.25 1.50 13.53
N ASP A 71 -6.22 1.12 14.28
CA ASP A 71 -5.99 1.62 15.64
C ASP A 71 -5.72 3.12 15.61
N HIS A 72 -4.94 3.60 14.63
CA HIS A 72 -4.73 5.01 14.40
C HIS A 72 -6.04 5.77 14.12
N ALA A 73 -6.82 5.30 13.13
CA ALA A 73 -8.10 5.91 12.80
C ALA A 73 -9.05 5.95 14.01
N LYS A 74 -9.14 4.85 14.76
CA LYS A 74 -9.93 4.75 15.99
C LYS A 74 -9.47 5.73 17.06
N ALA A 75 -8.16 5.85 17.28
CA ALA A 75 -7.59 6.80 18.25
C ALA A 75 -7.90 8.27 17.90
N ARG A 76 -8.10 8.57 16.60
CA ARG A 76 -8.50 9.89 16.11
C ARG A 76 -10.03 10.06 15.98
N GLY A 77 -10.82 9.08 16.39
CA GLY A 77 -12.28 9.11 16.23
C GLY A 77 -12.72 9.14 14.78
N TRP A 78 -11.86 8.69 13.86
CA TRP A 78 -12.13 8.69 12.43
C TRP A 78 -12.79 7.39 12.00
N SER A 79 -13.87 7.50 11.24
CA SER A 79 -14.47 6.39 10.51
C SER A 79 -15.12 6.91 9.23
N LEU A 80 -15.30 6.03 8.25
CA LEU A 80 -16.00 6.35 7.01
C LEU A 80 -17.44 6.83 7.28
N ASP A 81 -18.11 6.18 8.22
CA ASP A 81 -19.47 6.53 8.63
C ASP A 81 -19.54 7.91 9.31
N ALA A 82 -18.53 8.27 10.10
CA ALA A 82 -18.46 9.61 10.69
C ALA A 82 -18.34 10.71 9.62
N GLN A 83 -17.74 10.39 8.46
CA GLN A 83 -17.64 11.33 7.34
C GLN A 83 -18.94 11.43 6.52
N ALA A 84 -19.89 10.48 6.66
CA ALA A 84 -21.11 10.40 5.85
C ALA A 84 -21.95 11.69 5.84
N ALA A 85 -21.98 12.40 6.97
CA ALA A 85 -22.71 13.65 7.11
C ALA A 85 -22.12 14.79 6.26
N HIS A 86 -20.84 14.73 5.94
CA HIS A 86 -20.11 15.78 5.22
C HIS A 86 -20.01 15.51 3.71
N ILE A 87 -20.43 14.32 3.26
CA ILE A 87 -20.37 13.93 1.84
C ILE A 87 -21.64 14.42 1.13
N PRO A 88 -21.52 15.21 0.04
CA PRO A 88 -22.66 15.69 -0.72
C PRO A 88 -23.56 14.55 -1.21
N ARG A 89 -24.87 14.79 -1.22
CA ARG A 89 -25.83 13.90 -1.90
C ARG A 89 -25.73 14.09 -3.41
N GLY A 90 -25.88 13.01 -4.16
CA GLY A 90 -25.91 13.01 -5.62
C GLY A 90 -24.76 12.22 -6.24
N LEU A 91 -24.55 12.40 -7.54
CA LEU A 91 -23.46 11.75 -8.27
C LEU A 91 -22.10 12.31 -7.82
N PRO A 92 -21.09 11.44 -7.65
CA PRO A 92 -19.75 11.88 -7.28
C PRO A 92 -19.13 12.70 -8.41
N ARG A 93 -18.34 13.70 -8.05
CA ARG A 93 -17.58 14.55 -8.98
C ARG A 93 -16.16 14.03 -9.16
N PRO A 94 -15.47 14.40 -10.26
CA PRO A 94 -14.05 14.12 -10.39
C PRO A 94 -13.26 14.65 -9.19
N GLY A 95 -12.49 13.77 -8.54
CA GLY A 95 -11.70 14.09 -7.34
C GLY A 95 -12.38 13.78 -6.01
N ASP A 96 -13.68 13.47 -6.00
CA ASP A 96 -14.36 13.01 -4.78
C ASP A 96 -13.81 11.65 -4.36
N LEU A 97 -13.30 11.55 -3.13
CA LEU A 97 -12.76 10.32 -2.56
C LEU A 97 -13.86 9.33 -2.15
N PHE A 98 -15.07 9.82 -1.94
CA PHE A 98 -16.17 9.04 -1.37
C PHE A 98 -17.45 9.16 -2.18
N LEU A 99 -18.20 8.07 -2.22
CA LEU A 99 -19.55 7.98 -2.75
C LEU A 99 -20.50 7.73 -1.59
N ARG A 100 -21.56 8.52 -1.52
CA ARG A 100 -22.67 8.30 -0.60
C ARG A 100 -23.82 7.61 -1.34
N LEU A 101 -24.28 6.49 -0.80
CA LEU A 101 -25.44 5.75 -1.27
C LEU A 101 -26.52 5.77 -0.19
N ASP A 102 -27.67 6.36 -0.50
CA ASP A 102 -28.83 6.32 0.38
C ASP A 102 -29.68 5.09 0.00
N GLY A 103 -29.79 4.12 0.90
CA GLY A 103 -30.56 2.90 0.73
C GLY A 103 -32.07 3.13 0.82
N ALA A 104 -32.83 2.23 0.21
CA ALA A 104 -34.30 2.29 0.23
C ALA A 104 -34.90 2.12 1.65
N ASP A 105 -34.13 1.56 2.59
CA ASP A 105 -34.48 1.41 4.01
C ASP A 105 -34.13 2.65 4.85
N GLY A 106 -33.69 3.74 4.21
CA GLY A 106 -33.27 4.97 4.87
C GLY A 106 -31.86 4.94 5.45
N LYS A 107 -31.10 3.85 5.27
CA LYS A 107 -29.70 3.78 5.71
C LYS A 107 -28.77 4.42 4.70
N THR A 108 -27.87 5.26 5.17
CA THR A 108 -26.77 5.79 4.35
C THR A 108 -25.58 4.86 4.44
N MET A 109 -25.03 4.49 3.29
CA MET A 109 -23.76 3.80 3.15
C MET A 109 -22.76 4.74 2.47
N VAL A 110 -21.54 4.80 2.97
CA VAL A 110 -20.44 5.49 2.33
C VAL A 110 -19.47 4.46 1.79
N LEU A 111 -18.98 4.68 0.57
CA LEU A 111 -17.98 3.84 -0.08
C LEU A 111 -16.83 4.72 -0.59
N TRP A 112 -15.66 4.13 -0.78
CA TRP A 112 -14.60 4.76 -1.55
C TRP A 112 -15.04 4.93 -3.00
N ASN A 113 -14.84 6.13 -3.56
CA ASN A 113 -15.17 6.44 -4.95
C ASN A 113 -13.90 6.43 -5.81
N GLY A 114 -13.73 5.38 -6.63
CA GLY A 114 -12.78 5.45 -7.74
C GLY A 114 -11.30 5.51 -7.34
N LEU A 115 -10.95 5.18 -6.09
CA LEU A 115 -9.59 4.72 -5.78
C LEU A 115 -9.43 3.33 -6.38
N PHE A 116 -9.45 3.25 -7.70
CA PHE A 116 -8.83 2.19 -8.43
C PHE A 116 -7.56 2.82 -8.94
N LEU A 117 -6.43 2.40 -8.39
CA LEU A 117 -5.16 2.63 -9.06
C LEU A 117 -5.39 2.23 -10.52
N PRO A 118 -5.13 3.12 -11.49
CA PRO A 118 -5.30 2.75 -12.88
C PRO A 118 -4.23 1.70 -13.20
N ILE A 119 -4.55 0.44 -12.93
CA ILE A 119 -3.92 -0.74 -13.52
C ILE A 119 -4.43 -0.84 -14.98
N SER A 120 -4.63 0.30 -15.65
CA SER A 120 -5.01 0.39 -17.07
C SER A 120 -3.82 0.08 -17.98
N ALA A 121 -2.62 -0.04 -17.40
CA ALA A 121 -1.55 -0.83 -17.98
C ALA A 121 -1.43 -2.13 -17.17
N ARG A 122 -2.42 -3.03 -17.22
CA ARG A 122 -2.09 -4.45 -17.08
C ARG A 122 -1.05 -4.66 -18.17
N PRO A 123 0.25 -4.87 -17.85
CA PRO A 123 1.18 -5.25 -18.89
C PRO A 123 0.57 -6.49 -19.53
N THR A 124 0.76 -6.69 -20.83
CA THR A 124 0.54 -8.01 -21.40
C THR A 124 1.59 -8.93 -20.76
N ILE A 125 1.32 -9.38 -19.53
CA ILE A 125 2.15 -10.32 -18.81
C ILE A 125 1.95 -11.64 -19.56
N ALA A 126 3.02 -12.13 -20.16
CA ALA A 126 2.96 -13.21 -21.13
C ALA A 126 2.44 -14.55 -20.55
N HIS A 127 2.42 -14.68 -19.23
CA HIS A 127 2.13 -15.94 -18.53
C HIS A 127 1.04 -15.79 -17.47
N ALA A 128 0.10 -16.74 -17.44
CA ALA A 128 -1.04 -16.74 -16.52
C ALA A 128 -0.64 -16.82 -15.03
N SER A 129 0.39 -17.61 -14.69
CA SER A 129 0.93 -17.68 -13.32
C SER A 129 1.53 -16.35 -12.83
N SER A 130 2.05 -15.57 -13.77
CA SER A 130 2.57 -14.22 -13.50
C SER A 130 1.42 -13.21 -13.31
N ASN A 131 0.25 -13.42 -13.94
CA ASN A 131 -0.94 -12.61 -13.69
C ASN A 131 -1.47 -12.79 -12.26
N GLU A 132 -1.59 -14.03 -11.77
CA GLU A 132 -2.08 -14.26 -10.39
C GLU A 132 -1.14 -13.67 -9.33
N SER A 133 0.17 -13.77 -9.55
CA SER A 133 1.17 -13.20 -8.64
C SER A 133 1.14 -11.67 -8.68
N ALA A 134 0.99 -11.09 -9.87
CA ALA A 134 0.80 -9.65 -10.04
C ALA A 134 -0.48 -9.16 -9.36
N GLU A 135 -1.62 -9.81 -9.59
CA GLU A 135 -2.92 -9.46 -8.98
C GLU A 135 -2.85 -9.54 -7.45
N PHE A 136 -2.30 -10.63 -6.91
CA PHE A 136 -2.08 -10.79 -5.47
C PHE A 136 -1.28 -9.63 -4.88
N TYR A 137 -0.20 -9.22 -5.55
CA TYR A 137 0.68 -8.18 -5.05
C TYR A 137 0.10 -6.77 -5.26
N PHE A 138 -0.62 -6.54 -6.37
CA PHE A 138 -1.34 -5.28 -6.59
C PHE A 138 -2.39 -5.06 -5.53
N ASP A 139 -3.11 -6.10 -5.12
CA ASP A 139 -4.06 -5.98 -4.02
C ASP A 139 -3.36 -5.53 -2.73
N HIS A 140 -2.11 -5.97 -2.49
CA HIS A 140 -1.30 -5.53 -1.34
C HIS A 140 -0.97 -4.05 -1.43
N ALA A 141 -0.31 -3.63 -2.51
CA ALA A 141 0.05 -2.23 -2.71
C ALA A 141 -1.18 -1.30 -2.71
N HIS A 142 -2.32 -1.78 -3.22
CA HIS A 142 -3.57 -1.04 -3.21
C HIS A 142 -4.11 -0.82 -1.79
N ALA A 143 -4.08 -1.85 -0.95
CA ALA A 143 -4.45 -1.71 0.45
C ALA A 143 -3.57 -0.68 1.17
N ASP A 144 -2.27 -0.65 0.88
CA ASP A 144 -1.34 0.30 1.50
C ASP A 144 -1.63 1.75 1.08
N VAL A 145 -2.07 1.98 -0.16
CA VAL A 145 -2.57 3.29 -0.61
C VAL A 145 -3.83 3.69 0.16
N PHE A 146 -4.79 2.77 0.34
CA PHE A 146 -5.98 3.07 1.15
C PHE A 146 -5.62 3.41 2.59
N HIS A 147 -4.73 2.63 3.20
CA HIS A 147 -4.27 2.89 4.57
C HIS A 147 -3.53 4.23 4.66
N CYS A 148 -2.72 4.60 3.65
CA CYS A 148 -2.09 5.91 3.57
C CYS A 148 -3.10 7.05 3.54
N ILE A 149 -4.14 6.95 2.72
CA ILE A 149 -5.17 7.99 2.58
C ILE A 149 -6.00 8.08 3.86
N GLN A 150 -6.44 6.93 4.38
CA GLN A 150 -7.17 6.84 5.65
C GLN A 150 -6.38 7.49 6.79
N TRP A 151 -5.08 7.21 6.89
CA TRP A 151 -4.22 7.84 7.90
C TRP A 151 -4.23 9.35 7.77
N GLN A 152 -4.04 9.89 6.56
CA GLN A 152 -4.01 11.34 6.35
C GLN A 152 -5.35 12.00 6.69
N LEU A 153 -6.47 11.35 6.36
CA LEU A 153 -7.81 11.84 6.68
C LEU A 153 -8.08 11.79 8.19
N ALA A 154 -7.56 10.80 8.90
CA ALA A 154 -7.67 10.70 10.35
C ALA A 154 -6.84 11.76 11.08
N GLU A 155 -5.68 12.14 10.54
CA GLU A 155 -4.84 13.22 11.10
C GLU A 155 -5.47 14.61 10.94
N ASN A 156 -6.28 14.82 9.89
CA ASN A 156 -6.97 16.08 9.59
C ASN A 156 -6.03 17.31 9.55
N HIS A 157 -4.75 17.11 9.21
CA HIS A 157 -3.77 18.18 9.01
C HIS A 157 -2.89 17.88 7.79
N GLY A 158 -2.28 18.92 7.22
CA GLY A 158 -1.54 18.81 5.96
C GLY A 158 -0.18 18.12 6.03
N GLU A 159 0.39 17.95 7.23
CA GLU A 159 1.74 17.38 7.41
C GLU A 159 1.74 15.86 7.19
N PRO A 160 2.49 15.33 6.20
CA PRO A 160 2.51 13.91 5.88
C PRO A 160 3.60 13.11 6.60
N SER A 161 4.57 13.75 7.26
CA SER A 161 5.76 13.05 7.82
C SER A 161 5.46 12.02 8.92
N ALA A 162 4.30 12.10 9.58
CA ALA A 162 3.86 11.12 10.56
C ALA A 162 3.16 9.90 9.95
N ASN A 163 2.90 9.90 8.63
CA ASN A 163 2.18 8.82 7.97
C ASN A 163 3.15 7.68 7.60
N PRO A 164 3.08 6.52 8.26
CA PRO A 164 4.03 5.42 8.04
C PRO A 164 3.90 4.81 6.64
N PHE A 165 2.78 5.00 5.96
CA PHE A 165 2.57 4.42 4.64
C PHE A 165 3.28 5.20 3.53
N ILE A 166 3.65 6.46 3.74
CA ILE A 166 4.28 7.29 2.70
C ILE A 166 5.65 6.76 2.27
N PRO A 167 6.59 6.42 3.17
CA PRO A 167 7.85 5.81 2.76
C PRO A 167 7.65 4.45 2.08
N LEU A 168 6.66 3.67 2.51
CA LEU A 168 6.28 2.41 1.85
C LEU A 168 5.81 2.63 0.40
N LEU A 169 4.98 3.65 0.16
CA LEU A 169 4.57 4.03 -1.19
C LEU A 169 5.74 4.55 -2.05
N ARG A 170 6.74 5.18 -1.42
CA ARG A 170 7.98 5.58 -2.11
C ARG A 170 8.79 4.35 -2.55
N CYS A 171 8.82 3.25 -1.79
CA CYS A 171 9.42 1.99 -2.25
C CYS A 171 8.78 1.50 -3.55
N TYR A 172 7.44 1.46 -3.61
CA TYR A 172 6.72 1.05 -4.84
C TYR A 172 7.02 1.96 -6.02
N ARG A 173 7.07 3.28 -5.78
CA ARG A 173 7.41 4.26 -6.81
C ARG A 173 8.85 4.09 -7.31
N ALA A 174 9.77 3.70 -6.43
CA ALA A 174 11.16 3.39 -6.75
C ALA A 174 11.33 2.02 -7.44
N GLY A 175 10.26 1.24 -7.58
CA GLY A 175 10.27 -0.07 -8.23
C GLY A 175 10.65 -1.24 -7.31
N ALA A 176 10.58 -1.04 -5.99
CA ALA A 176 10.76 -2.07 -5.00
C ALA A 176 9.43 -2.57 -4.44
N TYR A 177 9.31 -3.88 -4.30
CA TYR A 177 8.11 -4.58 -3.83
C TYR A 177 8.45 -5.31 -2.52
N PRO A 178 8.11 -4.73 -1.34
CA PRO A 178 8.37 -5.36 -0.04
C PRO A 178 7.60 -6.66 0.18
N PHE A 179 8.32 -7.72 0.53
CA PHE A 179 7.80 -8.99 1.03
C PHE A 179 8.28 -9.16 2.46
N SER A 180 7.37 -8.99 3.42
CA SER A 180 7.67 -9.27 4.82
C SER A 180 7.51 -10.77 5.08
N LEU A 181 8.60 -11.40 5.51
CA LEU A 181 8.69 -12.85 5.71
C LEU A 181 8.44 -13.25 7.15
N ASP A 182 8.58 -12.32 8.08
CA ASP A 182 8.30 -12.46 9.50
C ASP A 182 8.41 -11.06 10.12
N ARG A 183 8.51 -11.01 11.46
CA ARG A 183 8.47 -9.76 12.21
C ARG A 183 9.64 -8.83 11.88
N ASP A 184 10.81 -9.39 11.62
CA ASP A 184 12.08 -8.68 11.54
C ASP A 184 12.78 -8.85 10.18
N THR A 185 12.23 -9.64 9.25
CA THR A 185 12.83 -9.86 7.93
C THR A 185 11.95 -9.34 6.79
N VAL A 186 12.53 -8.50 5.95
CA VAL A 186 11.87 -7.97 4.74
C VAL A 186 12.76 -8.12 3.52
N VAL A 187 12.16 -8.57 2.43
CA VAL A 187 12.79 -8.59 1.10
C VAL A 187 12.19 -7.49 0.26
N LEU A 188 13.04 -6.58 -0.24
CA LEU A 188 12.67 -5.57 -1.21
C LEU A 188 12.93 -6.12 -2.62
N PHE A 189 11.93 -6.72 -3.24
CA PHE A 189 12.09 -7.33 -4.56
C PHE A 189 12.12 -6.28 -5.67
N ARG A 190 12.97 -6.48 -6.67
CA ARG A 190 13.06 -5.68 -7.89
C ARG A 190 13.05 -6.58 -9.11
N PHE A 191 12.41 -6.13 -10.19
CA PHE A 191 12.60 -6.79 -11.48
C PHE A 191 13.93 -6.36 -12.09
N THR A 192 14.63 -7.32 -12.69
CA THR A 192 15.77 -7.02 -13.56
C THR A 192 15.33 -6.23 -14.79
N ALA A 193 16.23 -5.40 -15.35
CA ALA A 193 15.90 -4.45 -16.42
C ALA A 193 15.23 -5.07 -17.67
N ASP A 194 15.53 -6.35 -17.96
CA ASP A 194 15.02 -7.06 -19.13
C ASP A 194 13.58 -7.59 -18.96
N GLU A 195 13.09 -7.63 -17.72
CA GLU A 195 11.74 -8.06 -17.40
C GLU A 195 10.84 -6.83 -17.36
N ARG A 196 9.84 -6.79 -18.25
CA ARG A 196 8.87 -5.68 -18.31
C ARG A 196 8.25 -5.51 -16.93
N LEU A 197 8.67 -4.44 -16.25
CA LEU A 197 8.30 -4.09 -14.89
C LEU A 197 6.76 -4.18 -14.71
N LEU A 198 6.32 -4.67 -13.55
CA LEU A 198 5.04 -4.19 -13.00
C LEU A 198 5.08 -2.66 -13.13
N PRO A 199 4.02 -2.00 -13.66
CA PRO A 199 4.04 -0.56 -13.87
C PRO A 199 4.56 0.08 -12.59
N ARG A 200 5.69 0.83 -12.70
CA ARG A 200 6.17 1.65 -11.57
C ARG A 200 4.96 2.32 -11.05
N ALA A 201 4.63 2.02 -9.81
CA ALA A 201 3.30 2.24 -9.33
C ALA A 201 3.06 3.75 -9.47
N THR A 202 2.31 4.17 -10.49
CA THR A 202 1.87 5.55 -10.70
C THR A 202 0.75 5.78 -9.69
N LEU A 203 1.04 5.49 -8.42
CA LEU A 203 0.16 5.62 -7.25
C LEU A 203 0.01 7.08 -6.88
N LEU A 204 0.92 7.92 -7.35
CA LEU A 204 0.96 9.34 -7.08
C LEU A 204 0.92 10.06 -8.43
N PRO A 205 0.00 11.03 -8.62
CA PRO A 205 0.02 11.86 -9.81
C PRO A 205 1.41 12.48 -9.93
N THR A 206 2.01 12.41 -11.13
CA THR A 206 3.17 13.23 -11.44
C THR A 206 2.73 14.68 -11.26
N ARG A 207 3.40 15.42 -10.37
CA ARG A 207 3.23 16.88 -10.30
C ARG A 207 3.48 17.40 -11.72
N ARG A 208 2.42 17.89 -12.36
CA ARG A 208 2.54 18.73 -13.55
C ARG A 208 2.91 20.13 -13.11
#